data_AF-A0A9X9JFD2-F1
#
_entry.id   AF-A0A9X9JFD2-F1
#
_cell.length_a   1.000
_cell.length_b   1.000
_cell.length_c   1.000
_cell.angle_alpha   90.00
_cell.angle_beta   90.00
_cell.angle_gamma   90.00
#
_symmetry.space_group_name_H-M   'P 1'
#
loop_
_entity.id
_entity.type
_entity.pdbx_description
1 polymer ?
#
loop_
_entity_poly.entity_id
_entity_poly.type
_entity_poly.pdbx_seq_one_letter_code
_entity_poly.pdbx_strand_id
1 'polypeptide(L)'
;MRIELTPIRSEAVLSVHRQDEVLSVNGTAWDLSPLPEGARLPPGACDGLGLMAPVTRQGGVLQVVLALPHGLDAPEAVRFPAALDPAPQGPVDLPGHPGATGPGAPGLIDWAQMQTAEALAEQDRIAWRAAREVTRLDLVLAMAGAGLIAPASAIAAAGGGIPPEFEAVVAAMPAPAQAEARIRWAGAVTIPRLSPLILAVQAATGMTDTETDALFGWA
;
A
#
# COMPACT_ATOMS: atom_id res chain seq x y z
N MET A 1 8.45 19.86 -4.50
CA MET A 1 7.15 19.68 -3.80
C MET A 1 6.04 19.96 -4.79
N ARG A 2 5.10 19.02 -4.90
CA ARG A 2 3.84 19.15 -5.62
C ARG A 2 2.72 19.32 -4.60
N ILE A 3 1.82 20.27 -4.85
CA ILE A 3 0.66 20.52 -4.00
C ILE A 3 -0.61 20.28 -4.83
N GLU A 4 -1.41 19.32 -4.39
CA GLU A 4 -2.77 19.11 -4.86
C GLU A 4 -3.76 19.74 -3.88
N LEU A 5 -4.89 20.20 -4.41
CA LEU A 5 -5.88 20.94 -3.65
C LEU A 5 -7.20 20.19 -3.76
N THR A 6 -7.79 19.82 -2.62
CA THR A 6 -9.11 19.19 -2.54
C THR A 6 -10.11 20.22 -2.06
N PRO A 7 -11.02 20.68 -2.93
CA PRO A 7 -12.03 21.67 -2.56
C PRO A 7 -12.96 21.15 -1.46
N ILE A 8 -13.20 21.97 -0.44
CA ILE A 8 -14.15 21.67 0.64
C ILE A 8 -15.07 22.87 0.91
N ARG A 9 -16.35 22.60 1.18
CA ARG A 9 -17.28 23.65 1.60
C ARG A 9 -16.94 24.11 3.02
N SER A 10 -16.30 25.28 3.13
CA SER A 10 -15.89 25.89 4.39
C SER A 10 -15.59 27.37 4.18
N GLU A 11 -15.97 28.21 5.13
CA GLU A 11 -15.66 29.66 5.11
C GLU A 11 -14.27 29.97 5.73
N ALA A 12 -13.47 28.94 6.05
CA ALA A 12 -12.11 29.13 6.56
C ALA A 12 -11.21 29.78 5.51
N VAL A 13 -10.21 30.54 5.96
CA VAL A 13 -9.17 31.09 5.09
C VAL A 13 -7.96 30.16 5.09
N LEU A 14 -7.37 29.97 3.92
CA LEU A 14 -6.16 29.20 3.74
C LEU A 14 -5.06 30.09 3.17
N SER A 15 -3.96 30.24 3.89
CA SER A 15 -2.76 30.91 3.39
C SER A 15 -1.59 29.95 3.39
N VAL A 16 -0.82 29.93 2.30
CA VAL A 16 0.28 28.99 2.10
C VAL A 16 1.56 29.72 1.69
N HIS A 17 2.67 29.35 2.29
CA HIS A 17 4.01 29.81 1.94
C HIS A 17 4.96 28.61 1.90
N ARG A 18 5.76 28.48 0.84
CA ARG A 18 6.75 27.42 0.70
C ARG A 18 8.16 27.97 0.87
N GLN A 19 8.97 27.29 1.68
CA GLN A 19 10.41 27.50 1.75
C GLN A 19 11.10 26.14 1.66
N ASP A 20 11.60 25.82 0.47
CA ASP A 20 12.21 24.51 0.17
C ASP A 20 11.24 23.35 0.39
N GLU A 21 11.44 22.58 1.47
CA GLU A 21 10.60 21.48 1.92
C GLU A 21 9.80 21.81 3.20
N VAL A 22 9.90 23.07 3.65
CA VAL A 22 9.06 23.62 4.72
C VAL A 22 7.83 24.25 4.09
N LEU A 23 6.65 23.77 4.49
CA LEU A 23 5.36 24.33 4.08
C LEU A 23 4.74 25.06 5.25
N SER A 24 4.52 26.36 5.12
CA SER A 24 3.77 27.14 6.11
C SER A 24 2.31 27.24 5.69
N VAL A 25 1.41 26.84 6.58
CA VAL A 25 -0.05 26.94 6.39
C VAL A 25 -0.64 27.70 7.57
N ASN A 26 -1.39 28.77 7.27
CA ASN A 26 -2.07 29.60 8.26
C ASN A 26 -1.16 30.08 9.41
N GLY A 27 0.11 30.38 9.09
CA GLY A 27 1.10 30.86 10.06
C GLY A 27 1.83 29.77 10.85
N THR A 28 1.61 28.48 10.54
CA THR A 28 2.36 27.37 11.13
C THR A 28 3.24 26.70 10.07
N ALA A 29 4.54 26.58 10.34
CA ALA A 29 5.55 26.02 9.45
C ALA A 29 5.79 24.53 9.73
N TRP A 30 5.68 23.71 8.68
CA TRP A 30 5.80 22.25 8.73
C TRP A 30 7.04 21.83 7.95
N ASP A 31 8.09 21.40 8.66
CA ASP A 31 9.31 20.89 8.03
C ASP A 31 9.14 19.43 7.60
N LEU A 32 8.86 19.24 6.31
CA LEU A 32 8.62 17.92 5.72
C LEU A 32 9.91 17.29 5.16
N SER A 33 11.05 17.98 5.30
CA SER A 33 12.35 17.47 4.81
C SER A 33 12.74 16.11 5.39
N PRO A 34 12.40 15.74 6.65
CA PRO A 34 12.79 14.44 7.19
C PRO A 34 12.04 13.24 6.58
N LEU A 35 10.96 13.45 5.83
CA LEU A 35 10.19 12.35 5.22
C LEU A 35 11.04 11.66 4.13
N PRO A 36 11.42 10.38 4.26
CA PRO A 36 12.23 9.69 3.26
C PRO A 36 11.40 9.23 2.05
N GLU A 37 12.09 8.83 0.98
CA GLU A 37 11.47 8.27 -0.24
C GLU A 37 10.59 7.05 0.08
N GLY A 38 9.40 6.98 -0.52
CA GLY A 38 8.46 5.87 -0.34
C GLY A 38 7.73 5.85 1.02
N ALA A 39 8.13 6.67 1.98
CA ALA A 39 7.43 6.80 3.25
C ALA A 39 6.18 7.67 3.13
N ARG A 40 5.28 7.50 4.11
CA ARG A 40 3.99 8.19 4.20
C ARG A 40 3.84 8.79 5.59
N LEU A 41 3.46 10.06 5.65
CA LEU A 41 3.15 10.78 6.88
C LEU A 41 1.64 11.04 6.93
N PRO A 42 0.88 10.39 7.83
CA PRO A 42 -0.57 10.51 7.85
C PRO A 42 -1.04 11.90 8.31
N PRO A 43 -2.28 12.32 7.97
CA PRO A 43 -2.83 13.61 8.41
C PRO A 43 -2.72 13.87 9.92
N GLY A 44 -2.96 12.85 10.75
CA GLY A 44 -2.88 12.95 12.22
C GLY A 44 -1.47 13.20 12.78
N ALA A 45 -0.43 13.08 11.96
CA ALA A 45 0.93 13.47 12.34
C ALA A 45 1.18 14.98 12.21
N CYS A 46 0.31 15.69 11.47
CA CYS A 46 0.42 17.11 11.15
C CYS A 46 -0.90 17.84 11.44
N ASP A 47 -1.43 17.68 12.66
CA ASP A 47 -2.70 18.29 13.07
C ASP A 47 -2.67 19.82 12.90
N GLY A 48 -3.46 20.32 11.95
CA GLY A 48 -3.53 21.74 11.61
C GLY A 48 -2.92 22.12 10.25
N LEU A 49 -2.19 21.22 9.59
CA LEU A 49 -1.70 21.46 8.22
C LEU A 49 -2.84 21.44 7.19
N GLY A 50 -3.97 20.81 7.52
CA GLY A 50 -5.13 20.71 6.62
C GLY A 50 -4.98 19.64 5.54
N LEU A 51 -4.25 18.57 5.83
CA LEU A 51 -4.02 17.45 4.91
C LEU A 51 -5.31 16.66 4.64
N MET A 52 -5.56 16.37 3.35
CA MET A 52 -6.67 15.53 2.88
C MET A 52 -6.23 14.12 2.49
N ALA A 53 -4.92 13.90 2.44
CA ALA A 53 -4.28 12.60 2.26
C ALA A 53 -2.92 12.60 2.98
N PRO A 54 -2.31 11.44 3.26
CA PRO A 54 -0.94 11.37 3.76
C PRO A 54 0.03 12.13 2.85
N VAL A 55 1.00 12.84 3.44
CA VAL A 55 2.14 13.35 2.69
C VAL A 55 3.00 12.17 2.29
N THR A 56 3.43 12.11 1.03
CA THR A 56 4.32 11.05 0.56
C THR A 56 5.52 11.65 -0.16
N ARG A 57 6.63 10.91 -0.23
CA ARG A 57 7.74 11.26 -1.13
C ARG A 57 7.84 10.23 -2.25
N GLN A 58 7.74 10.71 -3.49
CA GLN A 58 7.77 9.89 -4.69
C GLN A 58 8.69 10.52 -5.73
N GLY A 59 9.66 9.76 -6.23
CA GLY A 59 10.66 10.26 -7.17
C GLY A 59 11.47 11.43 -6.62
N GLY A 60 11.71 11.47 -5.29
CA GLY A 60 12.36 12.57 -4.59
C GLY A 60 11.45 13.79 -4.34
N VAL A 61 10.21 13.79 -4.84
CA VAL A 61 9.28 14.92 -4.73
C VAL A 61 8.23 14.67 -3.64
N LEU A 62 8.14 15.59 -2.68
CA LEU A 62 7.03 15.63 -1.72
C LEU A 62 5.70 15.87 -2.42
N GLN A 63 4.74 14.99 -2.18
CA GLN A 63 3.35 15.04 -2.62
C GLN A 63 2.47 15.46 -1.43
N VAL A 64 1.87 16.63 -1.51
CA VAL A 64 1.03 17.20 -0.45
C VAL A 64 -0.37 17.44 -0.99
N VAL A 65 -1.41 16.98 -0.28
CA VAL A 65 -2.81 17.24 -0.65
C VAL A 65 -3.46 18.08 0.45
N LEU A 66 -3.76 19.33 0.16
CA LEU A 66 -4.36 20.26 1.12
C LEU A 66 -5.86 20.43 0.85
N ALA A 67 -6.63 20.64 1.92
CA ALA A 67 -8.00 21.10 1.78
C ALA A 67 -8.01 22.54 1.26
N LEU A 68 -8.82 22.84 0.25
CA LEU A 68 -9.04 24.19 -0.27
C LEU A 68 -10.45 24.66 0.13
N PRO A 69 -10.59 25.45 1.21
CA PRO A 69 -11.88 25.96 1.63
C PRO A 69 -12.52 26.84 0.56
N HIS A 70 -13.84 26.78 0.41
CA HIS A 70 -14.54 27.73 -0.44
C HIS A 70 -15.97 28.05 0.01
N GLY A 71 -16.40 29.26 -0.36
CA GLY A 71 -17.74 29.81 -0.22
C GLY A 71 -18.82 29.07 -1.02
N LEU A 72 -20.08 29.49 -0.86
CA LEU A 72 -21.23 28.91 -1.58
C LEU A 72 -21.08 29.07 -3.09
N ASP A 73 -20.64 30.26 -3.51
CA ASP A 73 -20.57 30.69 -4.90
C ASP A 73 -19.15 30.59 -5.47
N ALA A 74 -18.43 29.52 -5.12
CA ALA A 74 -17.05 29.34 -5.52
C ALA A 74 -16.92 29.17 -7.05
N PRO A 75 -15.99 29.92 -7.70
CA PRO A 75 -15.77 29.79 -9.12
C PRO A 75 -15.20 28.42 -9.48
N GLU A 76 -15.27 28.05 -10.76
CA GLU A 76 -14.82 26.74 -11.25
C GLU A 76 -13.36 26.46 -10.90
N ALA A 77 -12.46 27.44 -11.04
CA ALA A 77 -11.05 27.30 -10.69
C ALA A 77 -10.79 26.97 -9.21
N VAL A 78 -11.76 27.22 -8.32
CA VAL A 78 -11.70 26.85 -6.90
C VAL A 78 -12.32 25.48 -6.65
N ARG A 79 -13.37 25.10 -7.41
CA ARG A 79 -14.03 23.78 -7.30
C ARG A 79 -13.30 22.66 -8.06
N PHE A 80 -12.43 23.03 -8.99
CA PHE A 80 -11.59 22.14 -9.79
C PHE A 80 -10.19 22.75 -9.91
N PRO A 81 -9.46 22.90 -8.80
CA PRO A 81 -8.17 23.55 -8.79
C PRO A 81 -7.14 22.71 -9.54
N ALA A 82 -6.27 23.37 -10.29
CA ALA A 82 -5.11 22.72 -10.88
C ALA A 82 -4.08 22.41 -9.77
N ALA A 83 -3.36 21.30 -9.94
CA ALA A 83 -2.21 21.00 -9.09
C ALA A 83 -1.07 22.00 -9.33
N LEU A 84 -0.33 22.31 -8.27
CA LEU A 84 0.85 23.15 -8.31
C LEU A 84 2.09 22.25 -8.37
N ASP A 85 2.69 22.12 -9.55
CA ASP A 85 3.80 21.20 -9.81
C ASP A 85 4.87 21.82 -10.73
N PRO A 86 6.04 22.25 -10.20
CA PRO A 86 6.32 22.39 -8.77
C PRO A 86 5.54 23.56 -8.16
N ALA A 87 5.20 23.47 -6.88
CA ALA A 87 4.66 24.62 -6.14
C ALA A 87 5.68 25.78 -6.11
N PRO A 88 5.27 27.05 -6.22
CA PRO A 88 6.21 28.17 -6.20
C PRO A 88 6.90 28.32 -4.84
N GLN A 89 8.11 28.89 -4.82
CA GLN A 89 8.79 29.30 -3.58
C GLN A 89 8.24 30.65 -3.11
N GLY A 90 8.24 30.88 -1.80
CA GLY A 90 7.65 32.06 -1.19
C GLY A 90 6.13 31.92 -0.99
N PRO A 91 5.38 33.04 -1.00
CA PRO A 91 3.92 33.01 -0.97
C PRO A 91 3.36 32.16 -2.12
N VAL A 92 2.45 31.23 -1.80
CA VAL A 92 1.77 30.39 -2.78
C VAL A 92 0.38 30.97 -3.01
N ASP A 93 0.14 31.48 -4.22
CA ASP A 93 -1.17 32.01 -4.61
C ASP A 93 -2.15 30.86 -4.83
N LEU A 94 -3.21 30.84 -4.02
CA LEU A 94 -4.26 29.84 -4.09
C LEU A 94 -5.56 30.45 -4.66
N PRO A 95 -6.33 29.70 -5.46
CA PRO A 95 -7.60 30.19 -5.98
C PRO A 95 -8.54 30.66 -4.86
N GLY A 96 -8.91 31.94 -4.87
CA GLY A 96 -9.88 32.50 -3.92
C GLY A 96 -9.34 32.79 -2.51
N HIS A 97 -8.02 32.70 -2.30
CA HIS A 97 -7.40 32.91 -0.99
C HIS A 97 -6.21 33.87 -1.05
N PRO A 98 -5.89 34.56 0.06
CA PRO A 98 -4.73 35.43 0.12
C PRO A 98 -3.43 34.61 0.12
N GLY A 99 -2.40 35.12 -0.56
CA GLY A 99 -1.03 34.63 -0.38
C GLY A 99 -0.55 34.87 1.05
N ALA A 100 0.18 33.91 1.63
CA ALA A 100 0.76 34.10 2.96
C ALA A 100 1.88 35.14 2.93
N THR A 101 2.01 35.94 4.00
CA THR A 101 2.96 37.05 4.07
C THR A 101 4.38 36.66 4.51
N GLY A 102 4.61 35.40 4.88
CA GLY A 102 5.92 34.91 5.28
C GLY A 102 5.90 33.52 5.93
N PRO A 103 7.07 33.03 6.39
CA PRO A 103 7.16 31.77 7.12
C PRO A 103 6.43 31.85 8.46
N GLY A 104 5.79 30.74 8.83
CA GLY A 104 5.07 30.59 10.09
C GLY A 104 5.97 30.25 11.29
N ALA A 105 5.36 30.19 12.48
CA ALA A 105 5.99 29.57 13.65
C ALA A 105 6.10 28.05 13.45
N PRO A 106 7.16 27.38 13.93
CA PRO A 106 7.32 25.94 13.73
C PRO A 106 6.18 25.15 14.36
N GLY A 107 5.54 24.29 13.55
CA GLY A 107 4.60 23.27 13.98
C GLY A 107 5.31 22.02 14.49
N LEU A 108 4.58 21.19 15.23
CA LEU A 108 5.09 19.91 15.72
C LEU A 108 4.57 18.78 14.84
N ILE A 109 5.48 18.01 14.25
CA ILE A 109 5.15 16.79 13.52
C ILE A 109 5.36 15.59 14.44
N ASP A 110 4.34 14.76 14.59
CA ASP A 110 4.45 13.48 15.29
C ASP A 110 5.04 12.41 14.37
N TRP A 111 6.37 12.38 14.29
CA TRP A 111 7.11 11.41 13.48
C TRP A 111 6.91 9.95 13.94
N ALA A 112 6.39 9.70 15.14
CA ALA A 112 6.08 8.34 15.58
C ALA A 112 4.94 7.71 14.76
N GLN A 113 4.12 8.53 14.07
CA GLN A 113 3.06 8.07 13.19
C GLN A 113 3.52 7.84 11.73
N MET A 114 4.78 8.18 11.39
CA MET A 114 5.32 7.98 10.05
C MET A 114 5.36 6.49 9.70
N GLN A 115 4.87 6.16 8.51
CA GLN A 115 4.91 4.82 7.95
C GLN A 115 6.09 4.74 6.98
N THR A 116 7.06 3.87 7.26
CA THR A 116 8.23 3.69 6.38
C THR A 116 7.86 2.90 5.13
N ALA A 117 8.68 3.05 4.07
CA ALA A 117 8.51 2.29 2.83
C ALA A 117 8.52 0.78 3.08
N GLU A 118 9.40 0.31 3.98
CA GLU A 118 9.54 -1.10 4.33
C GLU A 118 8.31 -1.62 5.07
N ALA A 119 7.79 -0.87 6.04
CA ALA A 119 6.60 -1.25 6.81
C ALA A 119 5.36 -1.34 5.92
N LEU A 120 5.21 -0.41 4.98
CA LEU A 120 4.13 -0.42 4.01
C LEU A 120 4.26 -1.58 3.02
N ALA A 121 5.45 -1.83 2.49
CA ALA A 121 5.72 -2.96 1.62
C ALA A 121 5.42 -4.30 2.33
N GLU A 122 5.74 -4.41 3.62
CA GLU A 122 5.39 -5.59 4.42
C GLU A 122 3.88 -5.73 4.61
N GLN A 123 3.18 -4.63 4.93
CA GLN A 123 1.72 -4.66 5.04
C GLN A 123 1.05 -5.06 3.72
N ASP A 124 1.54 -4.54 2.60
CA ASP A 124 1.04 -4.88 1.26
C ASP A 124 1.31 -6.36 0.93
N ARG A 125 2.48 -6.90 1.32
CA ARG A 125 2.78 -8.34 1.21
C ARG A 125 1.81 -9.19 2.02
N ILE A 126 1.57 -8.84 3.29
CA ILE A 126 0.65 -9.56 4.17
C ILE A 126 -0.77 -9.53 3.58
N ALA A 127 -1.25 -8.35 3.17
CA ALA A 127 -2.56 -8.19 2.57
C ALA A 127 -2.70 -8.99 1.26
N TRP A 128 -1.67 -8.97 0.42
CA TRP A 128 -1.64 -9.76 -0.80
C TRP A 128 -1.73 -11.26 -0.50
N ARG A 129 -0.89 -11.79 0.41
CA ARG A 129 -0.93 -13.22 0.77
C ARG A 129 -2.30 -13.64 1.28
N ALA A 130 -2.94 -12.80 2.10
CA ALA A 130 -4.25 -13.07 2.66
C ALA A 130 -5.36 -13.13 1.60
N ALA A 131 -5.28 -12.28 0.57
CA ALA A 131 -6.28 -12.23 -0.50
C ALA A 131 -5.94 -13.12 -1.69
N ARG A 132 -4.69 -13.60 -1.81
CA ARG A 132 -4.22 -14.25 -3.02
C ARG A 132 -4.70 -15.69 -3.13
N GLU A 133 -5.30 -15.98 -4.27
CA GLU A 133 -5.57 -17.33 -4.76
C GLU A 133 -5.19 -17.45 -6.23
N VAL A 134 -4.88 -18.67 -6.66
CA VAL A 134 -4.65 -19.03 -8.06
C VAL A 134 -5.44 -20.29 -8.38
N THR A 135 -5.68 -20.60 -9.65
CA THR A 135 -6.35 -21.85 -9.99
C THR A 135 -5.47 -23.04 -9.60
N ARG A 136 -6.08 -24.19 -9.29
CA ARG A 136 -5.32 -25.42 -9.01
C ARG A 136 -4.40 -25.77 -10.19
N LEU A 137 -4.86 -25.54 -11.43
CA LEU A 137 -4.08 -25.75 -12.64
C LEU A 137 -2.83 -24.86 -12.69
N ASP A 138 -2.99 -23.56 -12.47
CA ASP A 138 -1.86 -22.62 -12.50
C ASP A 138 -0.85 -22.92 -11.40
N LEU A 139 -1.31 -23.29 -10.21
CA LEU A 139 -0.45 -23.68 -9.11
C LEU A 139 0.40 -24.90 -9.46
N VAL A 140 -0.20 -25.99 -9.94
CA VAL A 140 0.57 -27.20 -10.26
C VAL A 140 1.51 -26.99 -11.45
N LEU A 141 1.15 -26.12 -12.41
CA LEU A 141 2.04 -25.71 -13.48
C LEU A 141 3.24 -24.91 -12.94
N ALA A 142 3.00 -23.95 -12.05
CA ALA A 142 4.07 -23.18 -11.41
C ALA A 142 5.01 -24.08 -10.59
N MET A 143 4.45 -25.03 -9.83
CA MET A 143 5.22 -25.98 -9.04
C MET A 143 6.04 -26.95 -9.89
N ALA A 144 5.48 -27.45 -11.00
CA ALA A 144 6.22 -28.27 -11.95
C ALA A 144 7.33 -27.48 -12.65
N GLY A 145 7.05 -26.23 -13.03
CA GLY A 145 8.04 -25.32 -13.62
C GLY A 145 9.18 -24.99 -12.66
N ALA A 146 8.89 -24.90 -11.36
CA ALA A 146 9.89 -24.75 -10.30
C ALA A 146 10.61 -26.06 -9.92
N GLY A 147 10.21 -27.20 -10.50
CA GLY A 147 10.80 -28.52 -10.20
C GLY A 147 10.39 -29.10 -8.84
N LEU A 148 9.35 -28.56 -8.20
CA LEU A 148 8.86 -29.01 -6.88
C LEU A 148 8.03 -30.29 -6.96
N ILE A 149 7.39 -30.52 -8.11
CA ILE A 149 6.65 -31.75 -8.41
C ILE A 149 7.01 -32.24 -9.81
N ALA A 150 6.92 -33.55 -10.03
CA ALA A 150 7.11 -34.09 -11.36
C ALA A 150 5.95 -33.68 -12.30
N PRO A 151 6.18 -33.52 -13.62
CA PRO A 151 5.12 -33.21 -14.57
C PRO A 151 3.96 -34.22 -14.56
N ALA A 152 4.25 -35.51 -14.34
CA ALA A 152 3.22 -36.55 -14.21
C ALA A 152 2.34 -36.34 -12.97
N SER A 153 2.94 -35.95 -11.85
CA SER A 153 2.24 -35.59 -10.62
C SER A 153 1.37 -34.36 -10.82
N ALA A 154 1.85 -33.35 -11.56
CA ALA A 154 1.06 -32.17 -11.89
C ALA A 154 -0.20 -32.50 -12.70
N ILE A 155 -0.13 -33.44 -13.64
CA ILE A 155 -1.29 -33.90 -14.42
C ILE A 155 -2.33 -34.58 -13.51
N ALA A 156 -1.89 -35.51 -12.66
CA ALA A 156 -2.78 -36.17 -11.69
C ALA A 156 -3.41 -35.16 -10.72
N ALA A 157 -2.61 -34.17 -10.32
CA ALA A 157 -3.01 -33.12 -9.42
C ALA A 157 -4.04 -32.16 -10.01
N ALA A 158 -3.91 -31.82 -11.29
CA ALA A 158 -4.92 -31.06 -12.04
C ALA A 158 -6.28 -31.79 -12.06
N GLY A 159 -6.26 -33.13 -12.15
CA GLY A 159 -7.45 -33.99 -12.09
C GLY A 159 -8.10 -34.12 -10.71
N GLY A 160 -7.53 -33.50 -9.66
CA GLY A 160 -8.07 -33.51 -8.31
C GLY A 160 -7.50 -34.59 -7.39
N GLY A 161 -6.54 -35.40 -7.87
CA GLY A 161 -5.72 -36.23 -6.99
C GLY A 161 -4.72 -35.38 -6.21
N ILE A 162 -4.29 -35.81 -5.02
CA ILE A 162 -3.15 -35.16 -4.36
C ILE A 162 -1.86 -35.56 -5.09
N PRO A 163 -0.91 -34.62 -5.34
CA PRO A 163 0.41 -34.97 -5.85
C PRO A 163 1.10 -35.98 -4.91
N PRO A 164 1.69 -37.07 -5.42
CA PRO A 164 2.42 -38.04 -4.60
C PRO A 164 3.48 -37.40 -3.69
N GLU A 165 4.12 -36.32 -4.13
CA GLU A 165 5.11 -35.54 -3.38
C GLU A 165 4.51 -34.92 -2.10
N PHE A 166 3.20 -34.67 -2.07
CA PHE A 166 2.52 -34.10 -0.92
C PHE A 166 2.02 -35.17 0.06
N GLU A 167 1.98 -36.45 -0.33
CA GLU A 167 1.40 -37.50 0.52
C GLU A 167 2.14 -37.63 1.86
N ALA A 168 3.47 -37.50 1.86
CA ALA A 168 4.25 -37.49 3.10
C ALA A 168 3.89 -36.30 4.01
N VAL A 169 3.66 -35.12 3.42
CA VAL A 169 3.24 -33.92 4.14
C VAL A 169 1.85 -34.11 4.74
N VAL A 170 0.89 -34.60 3.95
CA VAL A 170 -0.47 -34.84 4.40
C VAL A 170 -0.49 -35.91 5.50
N ALA A 171 0.32 -36.97 5.39
CA ALA A 171 0.43 -38.01 6.41
C ALA A 171 0.99 -37.48 7.75
N ALA A 172 1.82 -36.43 7.72
CA ALA A 172 2.36 -35.80 8.91
C ALA A 172 1.38 -34.81 9.60
N MET A 173 0.29 -34.42 8.92
CA MET A 173 -0.74 -33.57 9.53
C MET A 173 -1.59 -34.33 10.56
N PRO A 174 -2.24 -33.65 11.54
CA PRO A 174 -3.18 -34.30 12.44
C PRO A 174 -4.31 -35.00 11.68
N ALA A 175 -4.76 -36.17 12.16
CA ALA A 175 -5.79 -37.00 11.51
C ALA A 175 -7.01 -36.22 10.95
N PRO A 176 -7.67 -35.30 11.69
CA PRO A 176 -8.80 -34.54 11.13
C PRO A 176 -8.38 -33.62 9.97
N ALA A 177 -7.18 -33.05 10.03
CA ALA A 177 -6.67 -32.15 9.00
C ALA A 177 -6.24 -32.88 7.72
N GLN A 178 -5.86 -34.16 7.81
CA GLN A 178 -5.50 -34.96 6.63
C GLN A 178 -6.70 -35.10 5.68
N ALA A 179 -7.85 -35.54 6.21
CA ALA A 179 -9.06 -35.73 5.41
C ALA A 179 -9.54 -34.41 4.80
N GLU A 180 -9.52 -33.34 5.60
CA GLU A 180 -9.87 -31.99 5.16
C GLU A 180 -8.96 -31.50 4.03
N ALA A 181 -7.64 -31.70 4.12
CA ALA A 181 -6.71 -31.35 3.05
C ALA A 181 -7.03 -32.09 1.74
N ARG A 182 -7.34 -33.40 1.81
CA ARG A 182 -7.72 -34.19 0.63
C ARG A 182 -9.03 -33.71 0.01
N ILE A 183 -10.05 -33.49 0.83
CA ILE A 183 -11.38 -33.05 0.39
C ILE A 183 -11.29 -31.66 -0.25
N ARG A 184 -10.63 -30.71 0.42
CA ARG A 184 -10.46 -29.34 -0.10
C ARG A 184 -9.65 -29.36 -1.38
N TRP A 185 -8.53 -30.08 -1.45
CA TRP A 185 -7.74 -30.18 -2.66
C TRP A 185 -8.56 -30.71 -3.84
N ALA A 186 -9.27 -31.83 -3.65
CA ALA A 186 -10.04 -32.47 -4.71
C ALA A 186 -11.16 -31.57 -5.25
N GLY A 187 -11.85 -30.84 -4.37
CA GLY A 187 -12.97 -29.95 -4.74
C GLY A 187 -12.55 -28.52 -5.11
N ALA A 188 -11.31 -28.11 -4.86
CA ALA A 188 -10.87 -26.75 -5.08
C ALA A 188 -10.71 -26.40 -6.58
N VAL A 189 -11.35 -25.30 -6.98
CA VAL A 189 -11.10 -24.63 -8.26
C VAL A 189 -9.91 -23.68 -8.11
N THR A 190 -9.92 -22.90 -7.02
CA THR A 190 -8.84 -22.00 -6.61
C THR A 190 -8.19 -22.49 -5.32
N ILE A 191 -6.90 -22.21 -5.19
CA ILE A 191 -6.09 -22.51 -4.02
C ILE A 191 -5.63 -21.18 -3.43
N PRO A 192 -5.99 -20.86 -2.18
CA PRO A 192 -5.45 -19.72 -1.47
C PRO A 192 -3.96 -19.92 -1.11
N ARG A 193 -3.18 -18.84 -1.17
CA ARG A 193 -1.75 -18.81 -0.77
C ARG A 193 -1.55 -19.26 0.67
N LEU A 194 -2.49 -18.91 1.55
CA LEU A 194 -2.48 -19.29 2.97
C LEU A 194 -3.31 -20.55 3.26
N SER A 195 -3.58 -21.39 2.26
CA SER A 195 -4.29 -22.65 2.52
C SER A 195 -3.45 -23.59 3.42
N PRO A 196 -4.08 -24.33 4.35
CA PRO A 196 -3.34 -25.17 5.30
C PRO A 196 -2.41 -26.20 4.64
N LEU A 197 -2.81 -26.75 3.49
CA LEU A 197 -1.98 -27.70 2.74
C LEU A 197 -0.72 -27.03 2.17
N ILE A 198 -0.85 -25.83 1.61
CA ILE A 198 0.30 -25.11 1.04
C ILE A 198 1.26 -24.66 2.14
N LEU A 199 0.76 -24.20 3.28
CA LEU A 199 1.60 -23.88 4.44
C LEU A 199 2.34 -25.13 4.96
N ALA A 200 1.67 -26.29 4.99
CA ALA A 200 2.30 -27.54 5.39
C ALA A 200 3.38 -28.00 4.40
N VAL A 201 3.12 -27.87 3.08
CA VAL A 201 4.10 -28.19 2.03
C VAL A 201 5.30 -27.24 2.10
N GLN A 202 5.06 -25.94 2.26
CA GLN A 202 6.11 -24.93 2.44
C GLN A 202 7.01 -25.29 3.62
N ALA A 203 6.42 -25.61 4.79
CA ALA A 203 7.17 -25.99 5.98
C ALA A 203 7.98 -27.28 5.80
N ALA A 204 7.41 -28.30 5.12
CA ALA A 204 8.06 -29.59 4.93
C ALA A 204 9.19 -29.56 3.89
N THR A 205 9.08 -28.69 2.88
CA THR A 205 10.07 -28.53 1.81
C THR A 205 11.17 -27.52 2.15
N GLY A 206 10.97 -26.69 3.19
CA GLY A 206 11.88 -25.62 3.56
C GLY A 206 11.82 -24.41 2.63
N MET A 207 10.78 -24.29 1.81
CA MET A 207 10.58 -23.15 0.92
C MET A 207 10.41 -21.86 1.71
N THR A 208 11.11 -20.83 1.28
CA THR A 208 10.94 -19.48 1.79
C THR A 208 9.58 -18.92 1.40
N ASP A 209 9.14 -17.88 2.12
CA ASP A 209 7.94 -17.15 1.77
C ASP A 209 8.03 -16.56 0.36
N THR A 210 9.19 -16.04 -0.03
CA THR A 210 9.41 -15.46 -1.36
C THR A 210 9.26 -16.50 -2.47
N GLU A 211 9.85 -17.69 -2.32
CA GLU A 211 9.72 -18.77 -3.31
C GLU A 211 8.27 -19.24 -3.42
N THR A 212 7.56 -19.30 -2.29
CA THR A 212 6.16 -19.69 -2.29
C THR A 212 5.28 -18.59 -2.89
N ASP A 213 5.53 -17.32 -2.59
CA ASP A 213 4.81 -16.19 -3.17
C ASP A 213 5.00 -16.13 -4.70
N ALA A 214 6.19 -16.50 -5.21
CA ALA A 214 6.46 -16.62 -6.64
C ALA A 214 5.56 -17.67 -7.33
N LEU A 215 5.25 -18.79 -6.68
CA LEU A 215 4.29 -19.78 -7.22
C LEU A 215 2.88 -19.20 -7.39
N PHE A 216 2.53 -18.19 -6.60
CA PHE A 216 1.26 -17.49 -6.65
C PHE A 216 1.33 -16.20 -7.48
N GLY A 217 2.47 -15.93 -8.14
CA GLY A 217 2.64 -14.81 -9.06
C GLY A 217 3.00 -13.48 -8.40
N TRP A 218 3.55 -13.48 -7.19
CA TRP A 218 4.25 -12.31 -6.66
C TRP A 218 5.65 -12.23 -7.27
N ALA A 219 6.06 -11.03 -7.66
CA ALA A 219 7.39 -10.74 -8.21
C ALA A 219 8.09 -9.67 -7.37
#